data_AF-A0A936UE61-F1
#
_entry.id   AF-A0A936UE61-F1
#
_cell.length_a   1.000
_cell.length_b   1.000
_cell.length_c   1.000
_cell.angle_alpha   90.00
_cell.angle_beta   90.00
_cell.angle_gamma   90.00
#
_symmetry.space_group_name_H-M   'P 1'
#
loop_
_entity.id
_entity.type
_entity.pdbx_description
1 polymer ?
#
loop_
_entity_poly.entity_id
_entity_poly.type
_entity_poly.pdbx_seq_one_letter_code
_entity_poly.pdbx_strand_id
1 'polypeptide(L)'
;MRERYTHHQVARGTRADAEVGSKWYLLKKVPVLHATYQVRLLAFRAQQEHRQLVIRVPPAFKAGPSLRDLVRELKGVIRIEKSDR
;
A
#
# COMPACT_ATOMS: atom_id res chain seq x y z
N MET A 1 -18.57 -6.64 -30.69
CA MET A 1 -17.18 -6.60 -30.19
C MET A 1 -17.13 -7.52 -28.98
N ARG A 2 -16.58 -8.73 -29.09
CA ARG A 2 -16.52 -9.69 -27.98
C ARG A 2 -15.31 -9.33 -27.12
N GLU A 3 -15.56 -8.79 -25.93
CA GLU A 3 -14.53 -8.57 -24.92
C GLU A 3 -13.98 -9.94 -24.50
N ARG A 4 -12.78 -10.26 -24.96
CA ARG A 4 -12.04 -11.46 -24.52
C ARG A 4 -11.64 -11.22 -23.06
N TYR A 5 -12.45 -11.71 -22.13
CA TYR A 5 -12.05 -11.83 -20.73
C TYR A 5 -10.73 -12.62 -20.68
N THR A 6 -9.66 -11.99 -20.21
CA THR A 6 -8.35 -12.62 -20.09
C THR A 6 -8.46 -13.77 -19.08
N HIS A 7 -8.37 -15.00 -19.59
CA HIS A 7 -8.42 -16.28 -18.86
C HIS A 7 -7.36 -16.41 -17.73
N HIS A 8 -6.46 -15.45 -17.61
CA HIS A 8 -5.46 -15.39 -16.55
C HIS A 8 -5.65 -14.09 -15.78
N GLN A 9 -6.51 -14.11 -14.77
CA GLN A 9 -6.40 -13.19 -13.64
C GLN A 9 -5.11 -13.55 -12.87
N VAL A 10 -3.95 -13.38 -13.50
CA VAL A 10 -2.67 -13.51 -12.80
C VAL A 10 -2.67 -12.42 -11.75
N ALA A 11 -2.62 -12.79 -10.47
CA ALA A 11 -2.41 -11.84 -9.40
C ALA A 11 -1.15 -11.05 -9.75
N ARG A 12 -1.31 -9.80 -10.20
CA ARG A 12 -0.17 -8.94 -10.46
C ARG A 12 0.47 -8.70 -9.10
N GLY A 13 1.63 -9.33 -8.89
CA GLY A 13 2.42 -9.13 -7.69
C GLY A 13 2.70 -7.64 -7.54
N THR A 14 2.40 -7.10 -6.37
CA THR A 14 2.83 -5.75 -6.01
C THR A 14 4.20 -5.83 -5.36
N ARG A 15 5.07 -4.88 -5.69
CA ARG A 15 6.39 -4.71 -5.09
C ARG A 15 6.43 -3.40 -4.33
N ALA A 16 7.13 -3.40 -3.19
CA ALA A 16 7.50 -2.18 -2.50
C ALA A 16 8.52 -1.40 -3.33
N ASP A 17 8.58 -0.09 -3.17
CA ASP A 17 9.60 0.73 -3.83
C ASP A 17 10.99 0.47 -3.23
N ALA A 18 11.05 0.14 -1.93
CA ALA A 18 12.25 -0.34 -1.27
C ALA A 18 11.92 -1.33 -0.13
N GLU A 19 12.85 -2.24 0.14
CA GLU A 19 12.77 -3.19 1.24
C GLU A 19 14.05 -3.07 2.07
N VAL A 20 13.92 -2.74 3.36
CA VAL A 20 15.05 -2.54 4.27
C VAL A 20 14.75 -3.25 5.58
N GLY A 21 15.47 -4.33 5.85
CA GLY A 21 15.19 -5.19 7.00
C GLY A 21 13.73 -5.67 7.01
N SER A 22 13.04 -5.46 8.13
CA SER A 22 11.62 -5.81 8.30
C SER A 22 10.64 -4.73 7.79
N LYS A 23 11.13 -3.71 7.06
CA LYS A 23 10.30 -2.61 6.56
C LYS A 23 10.22 -2.63 5.05
N TRP A 24 9.01 -2.41 4.55
CA TRP A 24 8.73 -2.18 3.14
C TRP A 24 8.26 -0.76 2.94
N TYR A 25 8.86 -0.05 2.00
CA TYR A 25 8.57 1.35 1.73
C TYR A 25 7.72 1.48 0.47
N LEU A 26 6.65 2.26 0.58
CA LEU A 26 5.82 2.68 -0.54
C LEU A 26 5.79 4.22 -0.59
N LEU A 27 6.36 4.80 -1.63
CA LEU A 27 6.42 6.25 -1.82
C LEU A 27 5.23 6.70 -2.67
N LYS A 28 4.44 7.64 -2.14
CA LYS A 28 3.29 8.21 -2.84
C LYS A 28 3.27 9.72 -2.69
N LYS A 29 3.60 10.42 -3.78
CA LYS A 29 3.51 11.89 -3.88
C LYS A 29 2.11 12.30 -4.34
N VAL A 30 1.12 12.12 -3.46
CA VAL A 30 -0.28 12.46 -3.72
C VAL A 30 -0.89 13.25 -2.56
N PRO A 31 -1.81 14.20 -2.82
CA PRO A 31 -2.49 14.94 -1.76
C PRO A 31 -3.48 14.08 -0.97
N VAL A 32 -4.07 13.05 -1.62
CA VAL A 32 -5.00 12.10 -1.00
C VAL A 32 -4.67 10.68 -1.46
N LEU A 33 -4.66 9.71 -0.54
CA LEU A 33 -4.42 8.30 -0.83
C LEU A 33 -5.54 7.45 -0.24
N HIS A 34 -6.11 6.61 -1.09
CA HIS A 34 -7.07 5.57 -0.72
C HIS A 34 -6.36 4.21 -0.61
N ALA A 35 -7.04 3.20 -0.07
CA ALA A 35 -6.55 1.83 -0.07
C ALA A 35 -6.60 1.24 -1.48
N THR A 36 -5.69 1.70 -2.34
CA THR A 36 -5.53 1.16 -3.69
C THR A 36 -5.18 -0.33 -3.62
N TYR A 37 -5.44 -1.05 -4.70
CA TYR A 37 -5.09 -2.47 -4.79
C TYR A 37 -3.61 -2.73 -4.42
N GLN A 38 -2.70 -1.85 -4.84
CA GLN A 38 -1.28 -1.92 -4.49
C GLN A 38 -1.06 -1.86 -2.97
N VAL A 39 -1.69 -0.91 -2.29
CA VAL A 39 -1.57 -0.74 -0.83
C VAL A 39 -2.17 -1.95 -0.11
N ARG A 40 -3.35 -2.42 -0.54
CA ARG A 40 -4.02 -3.58 0.06
C ARG A 40 -3.16 -4.83 -0.03
N LEU A 41 -2.67 -5.14 -1.23
CA LEU A 41 -1.81 -6.30 -1.44
C LEU A 41 -0.49 -6.20 -0.67
N LEU A 42 0.16 -5.02 -0.63
CA LEU A 42 1.40 -4.85 0.13
C LEU A 42 1.17 -4.98 1.63
N ALA A 43 0.06 -4.44 2.14
CA ALA A 43 -0.26 -4.53 3.56
C ALA A 43 -0.56 -5.98 3.97
N PHE A 44 -1.33 -6.70 3.15
CA PHE A 44 -1.61 -8.12 3.38
C PHE A 44 -0.33 -8.95 3.36
N ARG A 45 0.53 -8.75 2.36
CA ARG A 45 1.83 -9.43 2.28
C ARG A 45 2.73 -9.07 3.47
N ALA A 46 2.78 -7.80 3.87
CA ALA A 46 3.57 -7.38 5.01
C ALA A 46 3.08 -8.05 6.31
N GLN A 47 1.77 -8.17 6.49
CA GLN A 47 1.19 -8.91 7.62
C GLN A 47 1.61 -10.38 7.62
N GLN A 48 1.50 -11.07 6.49
CA GLN A 48 1.86 -12.49 6.37
C GLN A 48 3.35 -12.73 6.57
N GLU A 49 4.20 -11.82 6.10
CA GLU A 49 5.66 -11.91 6.23
C GLU A 49 6.18 -11.30 7.55
N HIS A 50 5.30 -10.91 8.48
CA HIS A 50 5.65 -10.23 9.74
C HIS A 50 6.54 -8.98 9.57
N ARG A 51 6.28 -8.23 8.50
CA ARG A 51 6.95 -6.97 8.16
C ARG A 51 6.03 -5.77 8.37
N GLN A 52 6.61 -4.57 8.36
CA GLN A 52 5.89 -3.31 8.43
C GLN A 52 5.87 -2.60 7.07
N LEU A 53 4.69 -2.27 6.57
CA LEU A 53 4.51 -1.40 5.41
C LEU A 53 4.59 0.07 5.85
N VAL A 54 5.63 0.77 5.41
CA VAL A 54 5.84 2.20 5.61
C VAL A 54 5.44 2.96 4.36
N ILE A 55 4.35 3.73 4.43
CA ILE A 55 3.90 4.57 3.33
C ILE A 55 4.45 5.99 3.53
N ARG A 56 5.34 6.43 2.65
CA ARG A 56 5.90 7.78 2.65
C ARG A 56 5.09 8.70 1.76
N VAL A 57 4.62 9.78 2.35
CA VAL A 57 3.69 10.74 1.74
C VAL A 57 4.11 12.17 2.04
N PRO A 58 3.73 13.16 1.20
CA PRO A 58 4.05 14.56 1.46
C PRO A 58 3.37 15.08 2.74
N PRO A 59 3.86 16.16 3.38
CA PRO A 59 3.29 16.69 4.63
C PRO A 59 1.80 17.06 4.53
N ALA A 60 1.40 17.63 3.39
CA ALA A 60 0.03 18.04 3.07
C ALA A 60 -0.94 16.88 2.78
N PHE A 61 -0.45 15.64 2.86
CA PHE A 61 -1.22 14.43 2.63
C PHE A 61 -2.44 14.26 3.56
N LYS A 62 -3.53 13.75 2.99
CA LYS A 62 -4.72 13.28 3.72
C LYS A 62 -5.03 11.81 3.41
N ALA A 63 -5.26 11.01 4.44
CA ALA A 63 -5.72 9.63 4.27
C ALA A 63 -7.21 9.60 3.91
N GLY A 64 -7.55 8.98 2.78
CA GLY A 64 -8.93 8.71 2.40
C GLY A 64 -9.60 7.68 3.32
N PRO A 65 -10.95 7.60 3.36
CA PRO A 65 -11.68 6.69 4.26
C PRO A 65 -11.18 5.25 4.21
N SER A 66 -11.14 4.67 3.01
CA SER A 66 -10.65 3.30 2.77
C SER A 66 -9.23 3.02 3.29
N LEU A 67 -8.33 4.00 3.26
CA LEU A 67 -6.97 3.82 3.80
C LEU A 67 -6.99 3.84 5.33
N ARG A 68 -7.80 4.72 5.94
CA ARG A 68 -7.97 4.76 7.39
C ARG A 68 -8.57 3.45 7.92
N ASP A 69 -9.55 2.91 7.21
CA ASP A 69 -10.18 1.63 7.56
C ASP A 69 -9.15 0.50 7.47
N LEU A 70 -8.37 0.44 6.40
CA LEU A 70 -7.30 -0.55 6.24
C LEU A 70 -6.23 -0.45 7.34
N VAL A 71 -5.81 0.76 7.73
CA VAL A 71 -4.84 0.98 8.81
C VAL A 71 -5.39 0.52 10.17
N ARG A 72 -6.71 0.66 10.39
CA ARG A 72 -7.38 0.17 11.60
C ARG A 72 -7.48 -1.35 11.62
N GLU A 73 -7.84 -1.95 10.48
CA GLU A 73 -7.94 -3.41 10.30
C GLU A 73 -6.57 -4.09 10.49
N LEU A 74 -5.52 -3.53 9.89
CA LEU A 74 -4.16 -4.05 9.93
C LEU A 74 -3.29 -3.26 10.93
N LYS A 75 -3.77 -3.15 12.17
CA LYS A 75 -3.11 -2.35 13.22
C LYS A 75 -1.67 -2.82 13.44
N GLY A 76 -0.71 -1.88 13.35
CA GLY A 76 0.72 -2.14 13.53
C GLY A 76 1.48 -2.57 12.28
N VAL A 77 0.76 -3.06 11.25
CA VAL A 77 1.36 -3.44 9.96
C VAL A 77 1.63 -2.21 9.09
N ILE A 78 0.71 -1.23 9.09
CA ILE A 78 0.85 -0.02 8.26
C ILE A 78 1.31 1.17 9.12
N ARG A 79 2.39 1.82 8.69
CA ARG A 79 2.91 3.07 9.25
C ARG A 79 2.92 4.14 8.17
N ILE A 80 2.38 5.32 8.47
CA ILE A 80 2.40 6.46 7.55
C ILE A 80 3.49 7.43 8.02
N GLU A 81 4.45 7.73 7.15
CA GLU A 81 5.53 8.68 7.39
C GLU A 81 5.36 9.90 6.47
N LYS A 82 5.22 11.08 7.06
CA LYS A 82 5.20 12.34 6.30
C LYS A 82 6.65 12.79 6.05
N SER A 83 7.03 12.95 4.79
CA SER A 83 8.37 13.36 4.37
C SER A 83 8.29 14.32 3.18
N ASP A 84 9.17 15.33 3.18
CA ASP A 84 9.25 16.35 2.12
C ASP A 84 10.17 15.93 0.94
N ARG A 85 10.96 14.87 1.13
CA ARG A 85 11.91 14.31 0.15
C ARG A 85 11.29 13.21 -0.71
#